data_AF-A0A9E5AIY7-F1
#
_entry.id   AF-A0A9E5AIY7-F1
#
_cell.length_a   1.000
_cell.length_b   1.000
_cell.length_c   1.000
_cell.angle_alpha   90.00
_cell.angle_beta   90.00
_cell.angle_gamma   90.00
#
_symmetry.space_group_name_H-M   'P 1'
#
loop_
_entity.id
_entity.type
_entity.pdbx_description
1 polymer ?
#
loop_
_entity_poly.entity_id
_entity_poly.type
_entity_poly.pdbx_seq_one_letter_code
_entity_poly.pdbx_strand_id
1 'polypeptide(L)'
;MTPRCAQSGGSRTSAANLGGSPLARARFGAAAILRGPQLALQHRDLAVLCLVAAALYTAVWVLVLWQAATWDQDVARWLVPPQGPRWFEVALQAVARAAAYVLVWLLALALAGPLALPMCGPLFSLIAERTVLAITGKAAPTLSWQLVIGETVRSAVRGMVISLGQLAGVVMIAILAFGAGLLLPPLGAVLSATLMPCWNGLGMAAMAMSFALDNHRCALAEQLRVVQEQRAVMVGFGLAAQALTWLPLLMPLVVVAASALVMDLHAIGAVRFADPESHQRQPS
;
A
#
# COMPACT_ATOMS: atom_id res chain seq x y z
N MET A 1 26.69 6.73 -16.54
CA MET A 1 27.62 6.81 -15.38
C MET A 1 26.84 7.32 -14.18
N THR A 2 26.38 6.44 -13.31
CA THR A 2 25.65 6.79 -12.08
C THR A 2 26.67 7.09 -10.97
N PRO A 3 26.61 8.25 -10.30
CA PRO A 3 27.52 8.57 -9.22
C PRO A 3 27.33 7.56 -8.07
N ARG A 4 28.39 6.83 -7.73
CA ARG A 4 28.44 6.00 -6.53
C ARG A 4 28.53 6.95 -5.33
N CYS A 5 27.43 7.10 -4.59
CA CYS A 5 27.44 7.72 -3.26
C CYS A 5 28.54 7.06 -2.42
N ALA A 6 29.56 7.84 -2.06
CA ALA A 6 30.61 7.43 -1.15
C ALA A 6 29.98 7.03 0.19
N GLN A 7 30.01 5.74 0.49
CA GLN A 7 29.63 5.20 1.78
C GLN A 7 30.69 5.65 2.81
N SER A 8 30.42 6.75 3.49
CA SER A 8 31.24 7.17 4.62
C SER A 8 31.12 6.12 5.73
N GLY A 9 32.24 5.46 6.03
CA GLY A 9 32.38 4.43 7.06
C GLY A 9 32.34 4.99 8.49
N GLY A 10 31.32 5.77 8.80
CA GLY A 10 31.06 6.31 10.15
C GLY A 10 30.16 5.36 10.94
N SER A 11 30.78 4.66 11.90
CA SER A 11 30.17 4.07 13.10
C SER A 11 28.83 3.34 12.93
N ARG A 12 28.90 1.99 12.89
CA ARG A 12 27.77 1.06 13.07
C ARG A 12 27.20 1.08 14.51
N THR A 13 27.13 2.25 15.12
CA THR A 13 26.47 2.52 16.41
C THR A 13 25.27 3.42 16.16
N SER A 14 24.22 2.84 15.59
CA SER A 14 22.83 3.17 15.90
C SER A 14 21.94 2.21 15.11
N ALA A 15 22.04 0.91 15.44
CA ALA A 15 20.83 0.12 15.44
C ALA A 15 19.97 0.77 16.52
N ALA A 16 19.19 1.78 16.12
CA ALA A 16 18.19 2.45 16.94
C ALA A 16 17.14 1.41 17.30
N ASN A 17 17.54 0.60 18.28
CA ASN A 17 16.72 -0.33 19.00
C ASN A 17 15.67 0.57 19.65
N LEU A 18 14.49 0.65 19.04
CA LEU A 18 13.28 0.54 19.84
C LEU A 18 13.47 -0.70 20.71
N GLY A 19 14.15 -0.56 21.86
CA GLY A 19 14.78 -1.63 22.65
C GLY A 19 13.80 -2.58 23.33
N GLY A 20 12.60 -2.70 22.77
CA GLY A 20 11.54 -3.57 23.22
C GLY A 20 11.46 -4.86 22.39
N SER A 21 10.65 -5.78 22.92
CA SER A 21 10.28 -7.00 22.23
C SER A 21 9.68 -6.71 20.84
N PRO A 22 9.73 -7.66 19.89
CA PRO A 22 9.05 -7.54 18.59
C PRO A 22 7.57 -7.13 18.73
N LEU A 23 6.90 -7.60 19.78
CA LEU A 23 5.51 -7.24 20.07
C LEU A 23 5.36 -5.75 20.43
N ALA A 24 6.26 -5.18 21.24
CA ALA A 24 6.24 -3.76 21.57
C ALA A 24 6.44 -2.90 20.31
N ARG A 25 7.34 -3.31 19.42
CA ARG A 25 7.57 -2.65 18.12
C ARG A 25 6.36 -2.74 17.19
N ALA A 26 5.70 -3.90 17.12
CA ALA A 26 4.46 -4.05 16.36
C ALA A 26 3.33 -3.18 16.93
N ARG A 27 3.19 -3.10 18.26
CA ARG A 27 2.23 -2.21 18.91
C ARG A 27 2.51 -0.73 18.62
N PHE A 28 3.79 -0.32 18.61
CA PHE A 28 4.18 1.03 18.21
C PHE A 28 3.74 1.34 16.77
N GLY A 29 4.03 0.44 15.83
CA GLY A 29 3.60 0.59 14.43
C GLY A 29 2.08 0.65 14.28
N ALA A 30 1.34 -0.22 14.98
CA ALA A 30 -0.12 -0.21 14.96
C ALA A 30 -0.68 1.10 15.55
N ALA A 31 -0.13 1.59 16.66
CA ALA A 31 -0.55 2.84 17.29
C ALA A 31 -0.29 4.07 16.41
N ALA A 32 0.75 4.03 15.55
CA ALA A 32 1.05 5.11 14.62
C ALA A 32 -0.11 5.39 13.64
N ILE A 33 -0.98 4.40 13.37
CA ILE A 33 -2.15 4.60 12.51
C ILE A 33 -3.10 5.69 13.04
N LEU A 34 -3.20 5.84 14.36
CA LEU A 34 -4.08 6.80 15.01
C LEU A 34 -3.61 8.25 14.83
N ARG A 35 -2.34 8.46 14.48
CA ARG A 35 -1.80 9.79 14.18
C ARG A 35 -2.37 10.36 12.88
N GLY A 36 -2.77 9.51 11.94
CA GLY A 36 -3.37 9.91 10.66
C GLY A 36 -4.57 10.85 10.82
N PRO A 37 -5.68 10.39 11.44
CA PRO A 37 -6.84 11.24 11.68
C PRO A 37 -6.54 12.43 12.61
N GLN A 38 -5.69 12.26 13.62
CA GLN A 38 -5.32 13.36 14.53
C GLN A 38 -4.65 14.51 13.78
N LEU A 39 -3.63 14.22 12.97
CA LEU A 39 -2.93 15.22 12.15
C LEU A 39 -3.83 15.82 11.08
N ALA A 40 -4.65 15.00 10.41
CA ALA A 40 -5.59 15.49 9.40
C ALA A 40 -6.58 16.49 10.01
N LEU A 41 -7.12 16.24 11.20
CA LEU A 41 -8.07 17.13 11.87
C LEU A 41 -7.41 18.40 12.44
N GLN A 42 -6.13 18.34 12.82
CA GLN A 42 -5.38 19.50 13.30
C GLN A 42 -5.05 20.49 12.17
N HIS A 43 -4.94 20.02 10.92
CA HIS A 43 -4.56 20.83 9.77
C HIS A 43 -5.66 20.83 8.71
N ARG A 44 -6.43 21.93 8.63
CA ARG A 44 -7.56 22.07 7.69
C ARG A 44 -7.20 21.72 6.24
N ASP A 45 -6.04 22.16 5.77
CA ASP A 45 -5.58 21.90 4.41
C ASP A 45 -5.37 20.40 4.15
N LEU A 46 -4.84 19.68 5.14
CA LEU A 46 -4.63 18.24 5.06
C LEU A 46 -5.96 17.49 5.07
N ALA A 47 -6.92 17.89 5.91
CA ALA A 47 -8.27 17.32 5.91
C ALA A 47 -8.95 17.46 4.54
N VAL A 48 -8.87 18.64 3.92
CA VAL A 48 -9.44 18.89 2.59
C VAL A 48 -8.78 18.01 1.53
N LEU A 49 -7.44 17.91 1.53
CA LEU A 49 -6.72 17.03 0.62
C LEU A 49 -7.11 15.57 0.81
N CYS A 50 -7.21 15.10 2.05
CA CYS A 50 -7.68 13.75 2.35
C CYS A 50 -9.10 13.51 1.82
N LEU A 51 -10.01 14.47 1.97
CA LEU A 51 -11.38 14.36 1.47
C LEU A 51 -11.43 14.30 -0.07
N VAL A 52 -10.64 15.13 -0.75
CA VAL A 52 -10.53 15.12 -2.21
C VAL A 52 -9.96 13.78 -2.70
N ALA A 53 -8.90 13.29 -2.07
CA ALA A 53 -8.31 11.99 -2.39
C ALA A 53 -9.27 10.83 -2.12
N ALA A 54 -10.01 10.87 -1.01
CA ALA A 54 -11.04 9.89 -0.67
C ALA A 54 -12.15 9.87 -1.73
N ALA A 55 -12.65 11.05 -2.13
CA ALA A 55 -13.68 11.18 -3.15
C ALA A 55 -13.21 10.61 -4.51
N LEU A 56 -11.99 10.94 -4.93
CA LEU A 56 -11.41 10.40 -6.16
C LEU A 56 -11.24 8.87 -6.09
N TYR A 57 -10.70 8.37 -4.98
CA TYR A 57 -10.50 6.94 -4.77
C TYR A 57 -11.84 6.18 -4.81
N THR A 58 -12.87 6.70 -4.13
CA THR A 58 -14.23 6.13 -4.16
C THR A 58 -14.86 6.22 -5.54
N ALA A 59 -14.66 7.31 -6.29
CA ALA A 59 -15.19 7.45 -7.64
C ALA A 59 -14.63 6.37 -8.58
N VAL A 60 -13.33 6.07 -8.50
CA VAL A 60 -12.72 4.98 -9.29
C VAL A 60 -13.31 3.62 -8.90
N TRP A 61 -13.49 3.38 -7.60
CA TRP A 61 -14.14 2.16 -7.10
C TRP A 61 -15.57 2.00 -7.63
N VAL A 62 -16.38 3.06 -7.54
CA VAL A 62 -17.76 3.06 -8.05
C VAL A 62 -17.77 2.80 -9.55
N LEU A 63 -16.86 3.42 -10.32
CA LEU A 63 -16.76 3.22 -11.76
C LEU A 63 -16.44 1.76 -12.13
N VAL A 64 -15.48 1.14 -11.45
CA VAL A 64 -15.10 -0.26 -11.71
C VAL A 64 -16.25 -1.21 -11.38
N LEU A 65 -16.93 -1.01 -10.23
CA LEU A 65 -18.06 -1.85 -9.83
C LEU A 65 -19.29 -1.63 -10.72
N TRP A 66 -19.54 -0.40 -11.14
CA TRP A 66 -20.57 -0.08 -12.10
C TRP A 66 -20.30 -0.78 -13.43
N GLN A 67 -19.06 -0.74 -13.94
CA GLN A 67 -18.70 -1.43 -15.16
C GLN A 67 -18.88 -2.95 -15.04
N ALA A 68 -18.49 -3.53 -13.91
CA ALA A 68 -18.68 -4.96 -13.65
C ALA A 68 -20.17 -5.33 -13.64
N ALA A 69 -21.03 -4.52 -13.02
CA ALA A 69 -22.48 -4.74 -13.01
C ALA A 69 -23.12 -4.63 -14.41
N THR A 70 -22.55 -3.84 -15.33
CA THR A 70 -23.05 -3.78 -16.71
C THR A 70 -22.64 -4.96 -17.58
N TRP A 71 -21.57 -5.69 -17.22
CA TRP A 71 -21.00 -6.77 -18.02
C TRP A 71 -21.24 -8.16 -17.44
N ASP A 72 -21.69 -8.28 -16.19
CA ASP A 72 -21.77 -9.54 -15.46
C ASP A 72 -22.61 -10.61 -16.18
N GLN A 73 -23.77 -10.26 -16.73
CA GLN A 73 -24.64 -11.18 -17.45
C GLN A 73 -24.02 -11.63 -18.77
N ASP A 74 -23.42 -10.71 -19.52
CA ASP A 74 -22.84 -11.02 -20.83
C ASP A 74 -21.59 -11.89 -20.68
N VAL A 75 -20.74 -11.58 -19.69
CA VAL A 75 -19.57 -12.40 -19.36
C VAL A 75 -19.98 -13.78 -18.85
N ALA A 76 -20.99 -13.87 -17.97
CA ALA A 76 -21.46 -15.16 -17.47
C ALA A 76 -22.10 -16.02 -18.58
N ARG A 77 -22.84 -15.41 -19.52
CA ARG A 77 -23.40 -16.12 -20.69
C ARG A 77 -22.32 -16.57 -21.67
N TRP A 78 -21.29 -15.74 -21.86
CA TRP A 78 -20.15 -16.08 -22.70
C TRP A 78 -19.31 -17.22 -22.11
N LEU A 79 -19.03 -17.18 -20.80
CA LEU A 79 -18.29 -18.23 -20.09
C LEU A 79 -19.06 -19.56 -20.01
N VAL A 80 -20.38 -19.49 -19.85
CA VAL A 80 -21.24 -20.67 -19.65
C VAL A 80 -22.38 -20.67 -20.68
N PRO A 81 -22.09 -21.06 -21.93
CA PRO A 81 -23.08 -21.09 -23.00
C PRO A 81 -24.25 -22.04 -22.67
N PRO A 82 -25.45 -21.80 -23.24
CA PRO A 82 -26.60 -22.70 -23.12
C PRO A 82 -26.24 -24.14 -23.50
N GLN A 83 -26.48 -25.04 -22.55
CA GLN A 83 -26.40 -26.49 -22.76
C GLN A 83 -27.82 -27.03 -23.01
N GLY A 84 -27.92 -28.31 -23.39
CA GLY A 84 -29.15 -28.92 -23.89
C GLY A 84 -30.31 -28.94 -22.88
N PRO A 85 -31.47 -29.49 -23.30
CA PRO A 85 -32.73 -29.37 -22.55
C PRO A 85 -32.82 -30.30 -21.34
N ARG A 86 -31.78 -31.07 -21.02
CA ARG A 86 -31.83 -32.06 -19.94
C ARG A 86 -31.78 -31.34 -18.59
N TRP A 87 -32.59 -31.78 -17.63
CA TRP A 87 -32.71 -31.12 -16.32
C TRP A 87 -31.37 -30.96 -15.58
N PHE A 88 -30.47 -31.96 -15.67
CA PHE A 88 -29.17 -31.90 -15.00
C PHE A 88 -28.21 -30.90 -15.67
N GLU A 89 -28.32 -30.71 -16.99
CA GLU A 89 -27.53 -29.72 -17.75
C GLU A 89 -27.97 -28.30 -17.35
N VAL A 90 -29.29 -28.09 -17.21
CA VAL A 90 -29.86 -26.82 -16.71
C VAL A 90 -29.38 -26.54 -15.27
N ALA A 91 -29.40 -27.54 -14.40
CA ALA A 91 -28.95 -27.39 -13.02
C ALA A 91 -27.45 -27.07 -12.94
N LEU A 92 -26.61 -27.82 -13.64
CA LEU A 92 -25.16 -27.57 -13.71
C LEU A 92 -24.87 -26.19 -14.31
N GLN A 93 -25.62 -25.78 -15.33
CA GLN A 93 -25.51 -24.46 -15.93
C GLN A 93 -25.85 -23.35 -14.95
N ALA A 94 -26.92 -23.50 -14.15
CA ALA A 94 -27.29 -22.51 -13.15
C ALA A 94 -26.17 -22.33 -12.11
N VAL A 95 -25.58 -23.42 -11.63
CA VAL A 95 -24.44 -23.40 -10.69
C VAL A 95 -23.22 -22.75 -11.34
N ALA A 96 -22.87 -23.14 -12.58
CA ALA A 96 -21.74 -22.58 -13.29
C ALA A 96 -21.90 -21.07 -13.57
N ARG A 97 -23.11 -20.60 -13.90
CA ARG A 97 -23.41 -19.17 -14.07
C ARG A 97 -23.30 -18.41 -12.74
N ALA A 98 -23.79 -18.98 -11.65
CA ALA A 98 -23.63 -18.37 -10.32
C ALA A 98 -22.15 -18.26 -9.94
N ALA A 99 -21.36 -19.32 -10.19
CA ALA A 99 -19.91 -19.29 -9.96
C ALA A 99 -19.19 -18.26 -10.85
N ALA A 100 -19.55 -18.16 -12.13
CA ALA A 100 -19.01 -17.16 -13.05
C ALA A 100 -19.35 -15.73 -12.60
N TYR A 101 -20.59 -15.49 -12.15
CA TYR A 101 -21.00 -14.20 -11.59
C TYR A 101 -20.15 -13.82 -10.37
N VAL A 102 -20.00 -14.73 -9.41
CA VAL A 102 -19.15 -14.51 -8.23
C VAL A 102 -17.70 -14.21 -8.65
N LEU A 103 -17.16 -14.96 -9.61
CA LEU A 103 -15.80 -14.74 -10.12
C LEU A 103 -15.62 -13.35 -10.75
N VAL A 104 -16.57 -12.89 -11.57
CA VAL A 104 -16.53 -11.54 -12.18
C VAL A 104 -16.50 -10.46 -11.09
N TRP A 105 -17.35 -10.57 -10.08
CA TRP A 105 -17.36 -9.62 -8.96
C TRP A 105 -16.08 -9.66 -8.13
N LEU A 106 -15.53 -10.84 -7.85
CA LEU A 106 -14.25 -10.98 -7.15
C LEU A 106 -13.11 -10.35 -7.95
N LEU A 107 -13.08 -10.54 -9.28
CA LEU A 107 -12.08 -9.92 -10.15
C LEU A 107 -12.25 -8.40 -10.19
N ALA A 108 -13.48 -7.89 -10.29
CA ALA A 108 -13.76 -6.45 -10.25
C ALA A 108 -13.28 -5.81 -8.94
N LEU A 109 -13.59 -6.43 -7.80
CA LEU A 109 -13.12 -6.00 -6.48
C LEU A 109 -11.58 -6.05 -6.38
N ALA A 110 -10.96 -7.11 -6.90
CA ALA A 110 -9.51 -7.28 -6.92
C ALA A 110 -8.80 -6.25 -7.82
N LEU A 111 -9.45 -5.81 -8.91
CA LEU A 111 -8.91 -4.83 -9.86
C LEU A 111 -9.14 -3.38 -9.42
N ALA A 112 -10.21 -3.10 -8.67
CA ALA A 112 -10.56 -1.74 -8.27
C ALA A 112 -9.43 -1.03 -7.50
N GLY A 113 -8.80 -1.72 -6.54
CA GLY A 113 -7.66 -1.19 -5.77
C GLY A 113 -6.44 -0.85 -6.63
N PRO A 114 -5.88 -1.81 -7.40
CA PRO A 114 -4.75 -1.57 -8.31
C PRO A 114 -4.99 -0.49 -9.37
N LEU A 115 -6.24 -0.23 -9.76
CA LEU A 115 -6.58 0.86 -10.68
C LEU A 115 -6.71 2.21 -9.96
N ALA A 116 -7.33 2.24 -8.77
CA ALA A 116 -7.52 3.46 -8.00
C ALA A 116 -6.22 4.05 -7.46
N LEU A 117 -5.27 3.20 -7.04
CA LEU A 117 -4.02 3.64 -6.42
C LEU A 117 -3.14 4.50 -7.35
N PRO A 118 -2.82 4.10 -8.60
CA PRO A 118 -2.08 4.96 -9.53
C PRO A 118 -2.79 6.28 -9.84
N MET A 119 -4.12 6.26 -9.97
CA MET A 119 -4.91 7.46 -10.25
C MET A 119 -4.87 8.47 -9.08
N CYS A 120 -4.79 7.98 -7.85
CA CYS A 120 -4.69 8.80 -6.64
C CYS A 120 -3.24 9.11 -6.23
N GLY A 121 -2.25 8.50 -6.87
CA GLY A 121 -0.83 8.66 -6.56
C GLY A 121 -0.36 10.12 -6.40
N PRO A 122 -0.77 11.05 -7.28
CA PRO A 122 -0.42 12.48 -7.17
C PRO A 122 -0.93 13.12 -5.88
N LEU A 123 -2.17 12.82 -5.52
CA LEU A 123 -2.79 13.35 -4.31
C LEU A 123 -2.17 12.72 -3.07
N PHE A 124 -1.85 11.42 -3.10
CA PHE A 124 -1.16 10.76 -1.99
C PHE A 124 0.27 11.29 -1.78
N SER A 125 1.01 11.55 -2.86
CA SER A 125 2.31 12.21 -2.80
C SER A 125 2.19 13.59 -2.15
N LEU A 126 1.21 14.40 -2.58
CA LEU A 126 0.96 15.71 -2.02
C LEU A 126 0.53 15.66 -0.54
N ILE A 127 -0.33 14.71 -0.16
CA ILE A 127 -0.72 14.49 1.24
C ILE A 127 0.50 14.13 2.08
N ALA A 128 1.38 13.26 1.57
CA ALA A 128 2.59 12.90 2.27
C ALA A 128 3.52 14.10 2.47
N GLU A 129 3.74 14.91 1.44
CA GLU A 129 4.52 16.16 1.53
C GLU A 129 3.94 17.12 2.56
N ARG A 130 2.62 17.38 2.49
CA ARG A 130 1.92 18.28 3.42
C ARG A 130 1.94 17.77 4.85
N THR A 131 1.92 16.46 5.04
CA THR A 131 2.08 15.84 6.37
C THR A 131 3.47 16.10 6.93
N VAL A 132 4.53 15.94 6.13
CA VAL A 132 5.92 16.23 6.55
C VAL A 132 6.09 17.71 6.90
N LEU A 133 5.53 18.61 6.08
CA LEU A 133 5.57 20.06 6.33
C LEU A 133 4.83 20.43 7.62
N ALA A 134 3.66 19.85 7.86
CA ALA A 134 2.88 20.03 9.08
C ALA A 134 3.65 19.60 10.34
N ILE A 135 4.32 18.44 10.28
CA ILE A 135 5.13 17.92 11.40
C ILE A 135 6.40 18.76 11.63
N THR A 136 7.04 19.23 10.56
CA THR A 136 8.30 19.99 10.64
C THR A 136 8.11 21.49 10.85
N GLY A 137 6.88 22.01 10.73
CA GLY A 137 6.59 23.44 10.82
C GLY A 137 7.14 24.27 9.66
N LYS A 138 7.55 23.64 8.55
CA LYS A 138 8.08 24.34 7.37
C LYS A 138 6.95 24.86 6.49
N ALA A 139 7.15 26.03 5.87
CA ALA A 139 6.19 26.60 4.93
C ALA A 139 6.07 25.72 3.67
N ALA A 140 4.84 25.61 3.13
CA ALA A 140 4.59 24.79 1.96
C ALA A 140 5.12 25.45 0.67
N PRO A 141 5.87 24.72 -0.17
CA PRO A 141 6.27 25.23 -1.47
C PRO A 141 5.06 25.41 -2.39
N THR A 142 5.20 26.31 -3.37
CA THR A 142 4.19 26.50 -4.42
C THR A 142 4.10 25.26 -5.31
N LEU A 143 2.87 24.78 -5.52
CA LEU A 143 2.60 23.54 -6.23
C LEU A 143 2.80 23.71 -7.74
N SER A 144 3.68 22.93 -8.35
CA SER A 144 3.89 22.91 -9.80
C SER A 144 3.29 21.65 -10.41
N TRP A 145 2.19 21.80 -11.15
CA TRP A 145 1.47 20.69 -11.79
C TRP A 145 2.31 19.88 -12.80
N GLN A 146 3.35 20.49 -13.39
CA GLN A 146 4.23 19.79 -14.34
C GLN A 146 5.10 18.72 -13.66
N LEU A 147 5.59 19.00 -12.44
CA LEU A 147 6.34 18.04 -11.64
C LEU A 147 5.44 16.87 -11.20
N VAL A 148 4.19 17.18 -10.85
CA VAL A 148 3.18 16.22 -10.39
C VAL A 148 2.95 15.10 -11.42
N ILE A 149 2.77 15.43 -12.71
CA ILE A 149 2.48 14.42 -13.75
C ILE A 149 3.67 13.47 -13.97
N GLY A 150 4.90 14.00 -14.04
CA GLY A 150 6.10 13.18 -14.22
C GLY A 150 6.35 12.25 -13.03
N GLU A 151 6.07 12.72 -11.82
CA GLU A 151 6.15 11.93 -10.60
C GLU A 151 5.05 10.85 -10.56
N THR A 152 3.85 11.15 -11.09
CA THR A 152 2.73 10.20 -11.17
C THR A 152 3.13 8.89 -11.85
N VAL A 153 3.73 8.98 -13.05
CA VAL A 153 4.09 7.78 -13.83
C VAL A 153 5.17 6.98 -13.12
N ARG A 154 6.16 7.65 -12.54
CA ARG A 154 7.24 6.98 -11.78
C ARG A 154 6.69 6.26 -10.56
N SER A 155 5.82 6.92 -9.79
CA SER A 155 5.18 6.33 -8.62
C SER A 155 4.23 5.20 -9.02
N ALA A 156 3.54 5.29 -10.16
CA ALA A 156 2.70 4.21 -10.68
C ALA A 156 3.52 2.95 -11.02
N VAL A 157 4.66 3.10 -11.72
CA VAL A 157 5.56 1.98 -12.04
C VAL A 157 6.12 1.36 -10.77
N ARG A 158 6.56 2.18 -9.80
CA ARG A 158 7.09 1.69 -8.51
C ARG A 158 6.01 0.97 -7.70
N GLY A 159 4.80 1.54 -7.64
CA GLY A 159 3.64 0.91 -7.03
C GLY A 159 3.33 -0.44 -7.66
N MET A 160 3.36 -0.52 -8.99
CA MET A 160 3.17 -1.78 -9.72
C MET A 160 4.23 -2.84 -9.34
N VAL A 161 5.51 -2.46 -9.22
CA VAL A 161 6.56 -3.37 -8.78
C VAL A 161 6.32 -3.87 -7.35
N ILE A 162 5.93 -2.98 -6.43
CA ILE A 162 5.60 -3.36 -5.04
C ILE A 162 4.38 -4.31 -5.02
N SER A 163 3.32 -3.99 -5.79
CA SER A 163 2.12 -4.83 -5.90
C SER A 163 2.41 -6.20 -6.51
N LEU A 164 3.28 -6.28 -7.53
CA LEU A 164 3.71 -7.56 -8.11
C LEU A 164 4.52 -8.38 -7.11
N GLY A 165 5.42 -7.74 -6.35
CA GLY A 165 6.15 -8.41 -5.26
C GLY A 165 5.23 -8.93 -4.17
N GLN A 166 4.20 -8.15 -3.82
CA GLN A 166 3.17 -8.57 -2.86
C GLN A 166 2.38 -9.77 -3.39
N LEU A 167 1.91 -9.72 -4.64
CA LEU A 167 1.19 -10.82 -5.29
C LEU A 167 2.04 -12.09 -5.33
N ALA A 168 3.30 -11.99 -5.74
CA ALA A 168 4.22 -13.14 -5.77
C ALA A 168 4.37 -13.78 -4.38
N GLY A 169 4.50 -12.97 -3.32
CA GLY A 169 4.57 -13.48 -1.96
C GLY A 169 3.25 -14.10 -1.46
N VAL A 170 2.10 -13.54 -1.82
CA VAL A 170 0.78 -14.15 -1.50
C VAL A 170 0.65 -15.52 -2.17
N VAL A 171 0.99 -15.62 -3.46
CA VAL A 171 0.98 -16.88 -4.21
C VAL A 171 1.93 -17.90 -3.56
N MET A 172 3.14 -17.48 -3.21
CA MET A 172 4.10 -18.35 -2.53
C MET A 172 3.58 -18.86 -1.17
N ILE A 173 3.00 -17.98 -0.35
CA ILE A 173 2.40 -18.36 0.94
C ILE A 173 1.21 -19.30 0.74
N ALA A 174 0.38 -19.07 -0.28
CA ALA A 174 -0.74 -19.94 -0.61
C ALA A 174 -0.27 -21.35 -1.00
N ILE A 175 0.77 -21.46 -1.84
CA ILE A 175 1.37 -22.75 -2.23
C ILE A 175 1.92 -23.48 -0.98
N LEU A 176 2.64 -22.76 -0.12
CA LEU A 176 3.19 -23.33 1.11
C LEU A 176 2.10 -23.79 2.09
N ALA A 177 1.08 -22.97 2.31
CA ALA A 177 -0.04 -23.30 3.20
C ALA A 177 -0.86 -24.47 2.67
N PHE A 178 -1.10 -24.52 1.35
CA PHE A 178 -1.78 -25.64 0.70
C PHE A 178 -0.97 -26.94 0.82
N GLY A 179 0.33 -26.90 0.50
CA GLY A 179 1.22 -28.06 0.65
C GLY A 179 1.30 -28.57 2.09
N ALA A 180 1.39 -27.66 3.06
CA ALA A 180 1.34 -28.01 4.49
C ALA A 180 -0.02 -28.59 4.90
N GLY A 181 -1.12 -28.06 4.35
CA GLY A 181 -2.48 -28.54 4.61
C GLY A 181 -2.75 -29.95 4.07
N LEU A 182 -2.10 -30.34 2.96
CA LEU A 182 -2.17 -31.72 2.45
C LEU A 182 -1.50 -32.72 3.39
N LEU A 183 -0.41 -32.32 4.06
CA LEU A 183 0.31 -33.18 5.00
C LEU A 183 -0.36 -33.19 6.39
N LEU A 184 -0.75 -32.00 6.88
CA LEU A 184 -1.32 -31.75 8.19
C LEU A 184 -2.40 -30.64 8.06
N PRO A 185 -3.69 -30.99 7.91
CA PRO A 185 -4.75 -30.01 7.65
C PRO A 185 -4.78 -28.81 8.62
N PRO A 186 -4.61 -28.98 9.95
CA PRO A 186 -4.59 -27.84 10.87
C PRO A 186 -3.41 -26.89 10.62
N LEU A 187 -2.26 -27.40 10.17
CA LEU A 187 -1.05 -26.61 9.94
C LEU A 187 -1.24 -25.64 8.76
N GLY A 188 -1.86 -26.10 7.67
CA GLY A 188 -2.17 -25.24 6.52
C GLY A 188 -3.09 -24.07 6.89
N ALA A 189 -4.09 -24.32 7.75
CA ALA A 189 -4.99 -23.28 8.25
C ALA A 189 -4.25 -22.24 9.12
N VAL A 190 -3.39 -22.69 10.04
CA VAL A 190 -2.62 -21.79 10.91
C VAL A 190 -1.61 -20.96 10.09
N LEU A 191 -0.89 -21.57 9.15
CA LEU A 191 0.08 -20.87 8.30
C LEU A 191 -0.59 -19.82 7.43
N SER A 192 -1.71 -20.15 6.77
CA SER A 192 -2.44 -19.18 5.95
C SER A 192 -3.02 -18.04 6.80
N ALA A 193 -3.67 -18.35 7.92
CA ALA A 193 -4.28 -17.35 8.81
C ALA A 193 -3.27 -16.38 9.44
N THR A 194 -2.01 -16.78 9.60
CA THR A 194 -0.96 -15.94 10.22
C THR A 194 -0.06 -15.26 9.19
N LEU A 195 0.46 -15.99 8.21
CA LEU A 195 1.43 -15.46 7.25
C LEU A 195 0.78 -14.56 6.22
N MET A 196 -0.43 -14.86 5.73
CA MET A 196 -1.08 -14.01 4.72
C MET A 196 -1.37 -12.60 5.24
N PRO A 197 -1.97 -12.39 6.43
CA PRO A 197 -2.17 -11.04 6.95
C PRO A 197 -0.86 -10.33 7.24
N CYS A 198 0.16 -11.02 7.78
CA CYS A 198 1.47 -10.41 8.04
C CYS A 198 2.13 -9.92 6.75
N TRP A 199 2.08 -10.73 5.68
CA TRP A 199 2.62 -10.37 4.38
C TRP A 199 1.86 -9.22 3.72
N ASN A 200 0.52 -9.27 3.76
CA ASN A 200 -0.30 -8.18 3.25
C ASN A 200 -0.11 -6.88 4.05
N GLY A 201 0.04 -6.98 5.37
CA GLY A 201 0.39 -5.85 6.22
C GLY A 201 1.73 -5.24 5.82
N LEU A 202 2.77 -6.04 5.63
CA LEU A 202 4.08 -5.55 5.15
C LEU A 202 3.97 -4.84 3.80
N GLY A 203 3.22 -5.41 2.85
CA GLY A 203 2.97 -4.79 1.54
C GLY A 203 2.24 -3.46 1.66
N MET A 204 1.21 -3.40 2.50
CA MET A 204 0.44 -2.18 2.77
C MET A 204 1.31 -1.08 3.41
N ALA A 205 2.14 -1.43 4.40
CA ALA A 205 3.07 -0.50 5.02
C ALA A 205 4.08 0.04 4.00
N ALA A 206 4.67 -0.85 3.18
CA ALA A 206 5.62 -0.46 2.14
C ALA A 206 4.99 0.50 1.12
N MET A 207 3.77 0.21 0.67
CA MET A 207 3.02 1.04 -0.27
C MET A 207 2.64 2.41 0.31
N ALA A 208 2.17 2.47 1.55
CA ALA A 208 1.77 3.74 2.15
C ALA A 208 2.98 4.64 2.44
N MET A 209 4.10 4.06 2.88
CA MET A 209 5.33 4.82 3.16
C MET A 209 6.07 5.25 1.89
N SER A 210 5.90 4.54 0.77
CA SER A 210 6.64 4.88 -0.46
C SER A 210 6.33 6.30 -0.92
N PHE A 211 5.13 6.83 -0.68
CA PHE A 211 4.79 8.22 -1.01
C PHE A 211 5.68 9.23 -0.26
N ALA A 212 5.85 9.06 1.06
CA ALA A 212 6.71 9.94 1.85
C ALA A 212 8.19 9.77 1.50
N LEU A 213 8.64 8.54 1.32
CA LEU A 213 10.03 8.25 0.96
C LEU A 213 10.37 8.69 -0.48
N ASP A 214 9.42 8.65 -1.40
CA ASP A 214 9.56 9.15 -2.78
C ASP A 214 9.78 10.67 -2.79
N ASN A 215 9.06 11.42 -1.94
CA ASN A 215 9.23 12.87 -1.80
C ASN A 215 10.64 13.25 -1.32
N HIS A 216 11.29 12.36 -0.57
CA HIS A 216 12.69 12.49 -0.16
C HIS A 216 13.68 11.83 -1.13
N ARG A 217 13.22 11.44 -2.33
CA ARG A 217 14.01 10.82 -3.41
C ARG A 217 14.72 9.53 -3.02
N CYS A 218 14.21 8.80 -2.03
CA CYS A 218 14.78 7.51 -1.63
C CYS A 218 14.65 6.49 -2.77
N ALA A 219 15.70 5.70 -2.99
CA ALA A 219 15.67 4.63 -3.98
C ALA A 219 14.76 3.48 -3.51
N LEU A 220 14.11 2.76 -4.42
CA LEU A 220 13.22 1.63 -4.07
C LEU A 220 13.94 0.59 -3.19
N ALA A 221 15.22 0.32 -3.46
CA ALA A 221 16.02 -0.59 -2.65
C ALA A 221 16.16 -0.11 -1.18
N GLU A 222 16.27 1.19 -0.95
CA GLU A 222 16.35 1.78 0.39
C GLU A 222 15.00 1.70 1.10
N GLN A 223 13.89 1.93 0.38
CA GLN A 223 12.54 1.80 0.92
C GLN A 223 12.28 0.36 1.39
N LEU A 224 12.61 -0.62 0.54
CA LEU A 224 12.49 -2.04 0.89
C LEU A 224 13.40 -2.41 2.05
N ARG A 225 14.62 -1.85 2.10
CA ARG A 225 15.54 -2.06 3.24
C ARG A 225 14.93 -1.55 4.55
N VAL A 226 14.35 -0.35 4.57
CA VAL A 226 13.68 0.20 5.76
C VAL A 226 12.56 -0.73 6.24
N VAL A 227 11.75 -1.25 5.31
CA VAL A 227 10.68 -2.20 5.64
C VAL A 227 11.25 -3.52 6.20
N GLN A 228 12.35 -4.01 5.63
CA GLN A 228 13.01 -5.24 6.06
C GLN A 228 13.76 -5.11 7.39
N GLU A 229 14.30 -3.94 7.70
CA GLU A 229 14.99 -3.67 8.97
C GLU A 229 13.98 -3.44 10.11
N GLN A 230 12.80 -2.88 9.80
CA GLN A 230 11.75 -2.56 10.77
C GLN A 230 10.51 -3.45 10.67
N ARG A 231 10.67 -4.73 10.27
CA ARG A 231 9.56 -5.67 9.99
C ARG A 231 8.47 -5.68 11.05
N ALA A 232 8.84 -5.72 12.33
CA ALA A 232 7.86 -5.78 13.41
C ALA A 232 6.96 -4.52 13.44
N VAL A 233 7.56 -3.33 13.33
CA VAL A 233 6.83 -2.06 13.24
C VAL A 233 5.95 -2.04 12.00
N MET A 234 6.49 -2.48 10.85
CA MET A 234 5.78 -2.47 9.57
C MET A 234 4.61 -3.45 9.51
N VAL A 235 4.75 -4.65 10.08
CA VAL A 235 3.64 -5.60 10.22
C VAL A 235 2.55 -4.97 11.08
N GLY A 236 2.90 -4.39 12.24
CA GLY A 236 1.93 -3.76 13.13
C GLY A 236 1.17 -2.61 12.47
N PHE A 237 1.90 -1.68 11.84
CA PHE A 237 1.31 -0.58 11.07
C PHE A 237 0.44 -1.10 9.93
N GLY A 238 0.96 -2.04 9.15
CA GLY A 238 0.32 -2.63 7.99
C GLY A 238 -0.97 -3.37 8.29
N LEU A 239 -1.02 -4.15 9.38
CA LEU A 239 -2.24 -4.84 9.83
C LEU A 239 -3.32 -3.84 10.27
N ALA A 240 -2.93 -2.78 10.99
CA ALA A 240 -3.85 -1.73 11.39
C ALA A 240 -4.35 -0.92 10.19
N ALA A 241 -3.46 -0.58 9.26
CA ALA A 241 -3.79 0.05 7.99
C ALA A 241 -4.73 -0.83 7.15
N GLN A 242 -4.45 -2.13 7.08
CA GLN A 242 -5.31 -3.08 6.38
C GLN A 242 -6.73 -3.05 6.94
N ALA A 243 -6.90 -3.09 8.26
CA ALA A 243 -8.24 -2.99 8.87
C ALA A 243 -8.98 -1.68 8.51
N LEU A 244 -8.28 -0.54 8.46
CA LEU A 244 -8.89 0.73 8.06
C LEU A 244 -9.26 0.79 6.58
N THR A 245 -8.43 0.22 5.71
CA THR A 245 -8.64 0.28 4.24
C THR A 245 -9.74 -0.63 3.74
N TRP A 246 -10.39 -1.42 4.61
CA TRP A 246 -11.69 -2.01 4.31
C TRP A 246 -12.74 -0.94 3.98
N LEU A 247 -12.54 0.28 4.45
CA LEU A 247 -13.28 1.46 4.02
C LEU A 247 -12.40 2.26 3.03
N PRO A 248 -12.71 2.25 1.72
CA PRO A 248 -11.96 2.97 0.69
C PRO A 248 -11.64 4.44 1.05
N LEU A 249 -12.58 5.10 1.73
CA LEU A 249 -12.50 6.49 2.16
C LEU A 249 -11.36 6.79 3.15
N LEU A 250 -10.84 5.77 3.84
CA LEU A 250 -9.81 5.93 4.87
C LEU A 250 -8.38 5.81 4.32
N MET A 251 -8.19 5.41 3.07
CA MET A 251 -6.86 5.27 2.47
C MET A 251 -6.00 6.55 2.56
N PRO A 252 -6.53 7.78 2.34
CA PRO A 252 -5.73 9.00 2.50
C PRO A 252 -5.19 9.20 3.93
N LEU A 253 -5.94 8.79 4.96
CA LEU A 253 -5.51 8.88 6.36
C LEU A 253 -4.37 7.90 6.67
N VAL A 254 -4.37 6.73 6.01
CA VAL A 254 -3.26 5.78 6.09
C VAL A 254 -1.97 6.39 5.52
N VAL A 255 -2.06 7.17 4.44
CA VAL A 255 -0.90 7.88 3.87
C VAL A 255 -0.38 8.95 4.82
N VAL A 256 -1.27 9.72 5.48
CA VAL A 256 -0.88 10.67 6.55
C VAL A 256 -0.15 9.94 7.69
N ALA A 257 -0.73 8.85 8.18
CA ALA A 257 -0.14 8.07 9.26
C ALA A 257 1.22 7.45 8.88
N ALA A 258 1.35 6.94 7.65
CA ALA A 258 2.61 6.39 7.13
C ALA A 258 3.69 7.48 7.03
N SER A 259 3.31 8.68 6.59
CA SER A 259 4.23 9.82 6.50
C SER A 259 4.71 10.26 7.88
N ALA A 260 3.82 10.29 8.88
CA ALA A 260 4.18 10.54 10.27
C ALA A 260 5.12 9.46 10.82
N LEU A 261 4.84 8.18 10.54
CA LEU A 261 5.71 7.08 10.95
C LEU A 261 7.10 7.17 10.31
N VAL A 262 7.20 7.56 9.03
CA VAL A 262 8.48 7.79 8.35
C VAL A 262 9.29 8.90 9.04
N MET A 263 8.62 9.97 9.50
CA MET A 263 9.28 11.04 10.26
C MET A 263 9.77 10.56 11.62
N ASP A 264 9.00 9.73 12.33
CA ASP A 264 9.44 9.12 13.60
C ASP A 264 10.67 8.21 13.39
N LEU A 265 10.65 7.40 12.32
CA LEU A 265 11.76 6.53 11.96
C LEU A 265 13.00 7.34 11.54
N HIS A 266 12.81 8.49 10.90
CA HIS A 266 13.89 9.42 10.61
C HIS A 266 14.49 10.02 11.89
N ALA A 267 13.65 10.45 12.83
CA ALA A 267 14.09 11.03 14.10
C ALA A 267 14.95 10.07 14.94
N ILE A 268 14.67 8.76 14.87
CA ILE A 268 15.50 7.73 15.52
C ILE A 268 16.68 7.26 14.64
N GLY A 269 16.87 7.81 13.44
CA GLY A 269 17.96 7.46 12.54
C GLY A 269 17.80 6.15 11.77
N ALA A 270 16.60 5.54 11.78
CA ALA A 270 16.28 4.34 11.00
C ALA A 270 16.05 4.66 9.50
N VAL A 271 15.67 5.89 9.18
CA VAL A 271 15.59 6.41 7.81
C VAL A 271 16.55 7.59 7.68
N ARG A 272 17.38 7.60 6.64
CA ARG A 272 18.27 8.73 6.33
C ARG A 272 17.78 9.38 5.05
N PHE A 273 17.38 10.65 5.14
CA PHE A 273 17.10 11.45 3.96
C PHE A 273 18.41 11.98 3.38
N ALA A 274 18.47 12.11 2.06
CA ALA A 274 19.57 12.83 1.44
C ALA A 274 19.50 14.30 1.87
N ASP A 275 20.58 14.83 2.42
CA ASP A 275 20.64 16.25 2.77
C ASP A 275 20.43 17.08 1.49
N PRO A 276 19.40 17.94 1.43
CA PRO A 276 19.10 18.71 0.23
C PRO A 276 20.26 19.65 -0.15
N GLU A 277 21.10 20.04 0.82
CA GLU A 277 22.28 20.88 0.59
C GLU A 277 23.39 20.20 -0.23
N SER A 278 23.44 18.86 -0.23
CA SER A 278 24.48 18.14 -0.97
C SER A 278 24.38 18.34 -2.49
N HIS A 279 23.20 18.69 -3.00
CA HIS A 279 22.96 18.94 -4.43
C HIS A 279 23.14 20.40 -4.84
N GLN A 280 23.05 21.37 -3.91
CA GLN A 280 23.30 22.78 -4.24
C GLN A 280 24.79 23.13 -4.37
N ARG A 281 25.70 22.25 -3.92
CA ARG A 281 27.16 22.45 -4.00
C ARG A 281 27.84 21.74 -5.17
N GLN A 282 27.13 21.46 -6.26
CA GLN A 282 27.81 21.14 -7.53
C GLN A 282 28.06 22.45 -8.29
N PRO A 283 29.31 22.97 -8.29
CA PRO A 283 29.64 24.13 -9.10
C PRO A 283 29.42 23.78 -10.57
N SER A 284 28.66 24.65 -11.25
CA SER A 284 28.47 24.67 -12.70
C SER A 284 29.79 24.85 -13.45
#